data_AF-A0A0N7KDT3-F1
#
_entry.id   AF-A0A0N7KDT3-F1
#
_cell.length_a   1.000
_cell.length_b   1.000
_cell.length_c   1.000
_cell.angle_alpha   90.00
_cell.angle_beta   90.00
_cell.angle_gamma   90.00
#
_symmetry.space_group_name_H-M   'P 1'
#
loop_
_entity.id
_entity.type
_entity.pdbx_description
1 polymer ?
#
loop_
_entity_poly.entity_id
_entity_poly.type
_entity_poly.pdbx_seq_one_letter_code
_entity_poly.pdbx_strand_id
1 'polypeptide(L)'
;SCVIFSLQKLYVTMFPCNECAKIIIQSGVSEVIYFVEKRIDNSDYVYVASHKLLSMAGVKVRKHQPQMSQIPIKFQEPRNGEPSMNAASIFS
;
A
#
# COMPACT_ATOMS: atom_id res chain seq x y z
N SER A 1 -22.19 -0.05 19.82
CA SER A 1 -21.02 -0.70 19.21
C SER A 1 -21.11 -0.57 17.68
N CYS A 2 -20.61 0.53 17.11
CA CYS A 2 -20.59 0.74 15.67
C CYS A 2 -19.17 1.16 15.32
N VAL A 3 -18.34 0.21 14.91
CA VAL A 3 -16.96 0.53 14.51
C VAL A 3 -17.01 0.94 13.05
N ILE A 4 -16.86 2.24 12.83
CA ILE A 4 -16.65 2.89 11.54
C ILE A 4 -15.28 2.42 10.99
N PHE A 5 -15.18 1.17 10.52
CA PHE A 5 -13.94 0.65 9.91
C PHE A 5 -14.01 0.55 8.38
N SER A 6 -15.06 1.07 7.75
CA SER A 6 -15.34 0.88 6.32
C SER A 6 -14.50 1.72 5.34
N LEU A 7 -13.40 2.37 5.76
CA LEU A 7 -12.58 3.23 4.89
C LEU A 7 -11.08 2.87 4.85
N GLN A 8 -10.70 1.65 5.23
CA GLN A 8 -9.29 1.25 5.17
C GLN A 8 -8.85 0.90 3.74
N LYS A 9 -7.71 1.46 3.34
CA LYS A 9 -7.05 1.22 2.05
C LYS A 9 -5.78 0.41 2.26
N LEU A 10 -5.64 -0.68 1.53
CA LEU A 10 -4.47 -1.56 1.58
C LEU A 10 -3.62 -1.35 0.32
N TYR A 11 -2.38 -0.89 0.50
CA TYR A 11 -1.40 -0.80 -0.56
C TYR A 11 -0.49 -2.03 -0.52
N VAL A 12 -0.43 -2.76 -1.64
CA VAL A 12 0.38 -3.96 -1.79
C VAL A 12 1.21 -3.89 -3.06
N THR A 13 2.43 -4.42 -3.01
CA THR A 13 3.28 -4.52 -4.19
C THR A 13 2.76 -5.57 -5.17
N MET A 14 2.19 -6.66 -4.65
CA MET A 14 1.66 -7.76 -5.44
C MET A 14 0.17 -8.01 -5.20
N PHE A 15 -0.54 -8.45 -6.24
CA PHE A 15 -1.95 -8.81 -6.15
C PHE A 15 -2.17 -9.96 -5.14
N PRO A 16 -3.18 -9.87 -4.24
CA PRO A 16 -3.41 -10.89 -3.22
C PRO A 16 -3.86 -12.22 -3.84
N CYS A 17 -3.32 -13.34 -3.34
CA CYS A 17 -3.86 -14.66 -3.66
C CYS A 17 -5.20 -14.91 -2.94
N ASN A 18 -5.78 -16.09 -3.14
CA ASN A 18 -7.11 -16.44 -2.63
C ASN A 18 -7.18 -16.41 -1.10
N GLU A 19 -6.15 -16.89 -0.42
CA GLU A 19 -6.06 -16.94 1.05
C GLU A 19 -5.90 -15.53 1.62
N CYS A 20 -5.05 -14.70 1.00
CA CYS A 20 -4.91 -13.30 1.38
C CYS A 20 -6.22 -12.53 1.16
N ALA A 21 -6.94 -12.78 0.06
CA ALA A 21 -8.23 -12.15 -0.21
C ALA A 21 -9.25 -12.46 0.89
N LYS A 22 -9.32 -13.70 1.38
CA LYS A 22 -10.18 -14.07 2.51
C LYS A 22 -9.86 -13.27 3.77
N ILE A 23 -8.58 -13.06 4.06
CA ILE A 23 -8.14 -12.30 5.24
C ILE A 23 -8.47 -10.81 5.07
N ILE A 24 -8.23 -10.25 3.89
CA ILE A 24 -8.54 -8.84 3.55
C ILE A 24 -10.04 -8.55 3.72
N ILE A 25 -10.89 -9.48 3.30
CA ILE A 25 -12.34 -9.36 3.47
C ILE A 25 -12.71 -9.42 4.96
N GLN A 26 -12.15 -10.38 5.70
CA GLN A 26 -12.42 -10.55 7.12
C GLN A 26 -11.89 -9.39 7.98
N SER A 27 -10.84 -8.70 7.56
CA SER A 27 -10.30 -7.52 8.26
C SER A 27 -11.08 -6.23 7.97
N GLY A 28 -12.08 -6.27 7.08
CA GLY A 28 -12.92 -5.12 6.77
C GLY A 28 -12.23 -4.07 5.89
N VAL A 29 -11.25 -4.46 5.07
CA VAL A 29 -10.62 -3.55 4.11
C VAL A 29 -11.62 -3.17 3.02
N SER A 30 -11.67 -1.87 2.70
CA SER A 30 -12.61 -1.32 1.71
C SER A 30 -12.02 -1.18 0.31
N GLU A 31 -10.69 -1.05 0.21
CA GLU A 31 -9.99 -0.82 -1.06
C GLU A 31 -8.61 -1.48 -1.05
N VAL A 32 -8.28 -2.21 -2.12
CA VAL A 32 -6.96 -2.81 -2.38
C VAL A 32 -6.33 -2.12 -3.58
N ILE A 33 -5.13 -1.59 -3.37
CA ILE A 33 -4.32 -0.92 -4.38
C ILE A 33 -3.06 -1.77 -4.60
N TYR A 34 -2.90 -2.31 -5.81
CA TYR A 34 -1.80 -3.24 -6.12
C TYR A 34 -0.87 -2.71 -7.22
N PHE A 35 0.42 -3.03 -7.19
CA PHE A 35 1.35 -2.60 -8.24
C PHE A 35 1.53 -3.64 -9.35
N VAL A 36 1.85 -4.89 -9.00
CA VAL A 36 2.12 -5.99 -9.93
C VAL A 36 1.15 -7.14 -9.73
N GLU A 37 0.71 -7.73 -10.83
CA GLU A 37 -0.02 -9.00 -10.84
C GLU A 37 0.85 -10.01 -11.58
N LYS A 38 1.45 -10.95 -10.83
CA LYS A 38 2.45 -11.88 -11.39
C LYS A 38 1.75 -13.02 -12.09
N ARG A 39 1.79 -13.05 -13.41
CA ARG A 39 1.34 -14.22 -14.18
C ARG A 39 2.35 -15.34 -13.97
N ILE A 40 1.91 -16.46 -13.39
CA ILE A 40 2.71 -17.66 -13.26
C ILE A 40 2.44 -18.49 -14.52
N ASP A 41 3.48 -18.73 -15.33
CA ASP A 41 3.56 -19.63 -16.48
C ASP A 41 2.22 -20.20 -16.99
N ASN A 42 1.56 -19.45 -17.88
CA ASN A 42 0.32 -19.82 -18.59
C ASN A 42 -0.93 -20.10 -17.72
N SER A 43 -0.89 -19.77 -16.43
CA SER A 43 -2.04 -19.89 -15.55
C SER A 43 -2.77 -18.56 -15.35
N ASP A 44 -3.57 -18.16 -16.34
CA ASP A 44 -4.49 -17.01 -16.22
C ASP A 44 -5.51 -17.20 -15.07
N TYR A 45 -5.64 -18.43 -14.56
CA TYR A 45 -6.62 -18.83 -13.54
C TYR A 45 -6.22 -18.54 -12.09
N VAL A 46 -4.96 -18.26 -11.76
CA VAL A 46 -4.49 -18.18 -10.36
C VAL A 46 -5.20 -17.08 -9.55
N TYR A 47 -5.52 -15.95 -10.18
CA TYR A 47 -6.16 -14.82 -9.51
C TYR A 47 -7.67 -14.69 -9.75
N VAL A 48 -8.26 -15.53 -10.61
CA VAL A 48 -9.69 -15.44 -10.95
C VAL A 48 -10.57 -15.58 -9.71
N ALA A 49 -10.24 -16.50 -8.81
CA ALA A 49 -10.97 -16.68 -7.56
C ALA A 49 -10.79 -15.49 -6.61
N SER A 50 -9.58 -14.95 -6.48
CA SER A 50 -9.28 -13.78 -5.64
C SER A 50 -10.04 -12.53 -6.12
N HIS A 51 -10.01 -12.23 -7.42
CA HIS A 51 -10.79 -11.14 -8.02
C HIS A 51 -12.29 -11.29 -7.73
N LYS A 52 -12.82 -12.50 -7.90
CA LYS A 52 -14.24 -12.79 -7.64
C LYS A 52 -14.60 -12.63 -6.16
N LEU A 53 -13.76 -13.11 -5.24
CA LEU A 53 -13.97 -12.97 -3.80
C LEU A 53 -14.01 -11.49 -3.38
N LEU A 54 -13.04 -10.70 -3.81
CA LEU A 54 -12.96 -9.27 -3.50
C LEU A 54 -14.15 -8.49 -4.09
N SER A 55 -14.53 -8.82 -5.33
CA SER A 55 -15.71 -8.21 -5.99
C SER A 55 -17.01 -8.56 -5.27
N MET A 56 -17.21 -9.83 -4.88
CA MET A 56 -18.38 -10.27 -4.12
C MET A 56 -18.48 -9.61 -2.74
N ALA A 57 -17.34 -9.34 -2.10
CA ALA A 57 -17.28 -8.66 -0.82
C ALA A 57 -17.39 -7.13 -0.93
N GLY A 58 -17.51 -6.57 -2.13
CA GLY A 58 -17.58 -5.12 -2.35
C GLY A 58 -16.27 -4.37 -2.10
N VAL A 59 -15.13 -5.07 -2.08
CA VAL A 59 -13.82 -4.46 -1.92
C VAL A 59 -13.41 -3.83 -3.25
N LYS A 60 -13.13 -2.52 -3.25
CA LYS A 60 -12.66 -1.82 -4.45
C LYS A 60 -11.23 -2.26 -4.79
N VAL A 61 -10.97 -2.61 -6.04
CA VAL A 61 -9.64 -3.06 -6.48
C VAL A 61 -9.16 -2.14 -7.59
N ARG A 62 -7.94 -1.60 -7.45
CA ARG A 62 -7.31 -0.79 -8.51
C ARG A 62 -5.81 -1.00 -8.60
N LYS A 63 -5.28 -0.91 -9.82
CA LYS A 63 -3.84 -0.94 -10.07
C LYS A 63 -3.21 0.43 -9.74
N HIS A 64 -2.11 0.42 -9.01
CA HIS A 64 -1.29 1.61 -8.74
C HIS A 64 -0.53 2.03 -9.99
N GLN A 65 -0.53 3.34 -10.27
CA GLN A 65 0.25 3.96 -11.32
C GLN A 65 1.19 4.99 -10.68
N PRO A 66 2.45 4.62 -10.39
CA PRO A 66 3.40 5.55 -9.81
C PRO A 66 3.76 6.63 -10.83
N GLN A 67 3.86 7.89 -10.36
CA GLN A 67 4.23 9.03 -11.21
C GLN A 67 5.75 9.11 -11.46
N MET A 68 6.54 8.40 -10.65
CA MET A 68 7.99 8.35 -10.72
C MET A 68 8.48 6.92 -10.58
N SER A 69 9.60 6.58 -11.22
CA SER A 69 10.16 5.23 -11.23
C SER A 69 10.92 4.85 -9.94
N GLN A 70 11.34 5.84 -9.15
CA GLN A 70 12.16 5.63 -7.96
C GLN A 70 11.98 6.77 -6.94
N ILE A 71 12.08 6.46 -5.66
CA ILE A 71 12.06 7.41 -4.55
C ILE A 71 13.35 7.20 -3.71
N PRO A 72 14.45 7.93 -4.00
CA PRO A 72 15.69 7.75 -3.26
C PRO A 72 15.59 8.34 -1.85
N ILE A 73 15.84 7.53 -0.83
CA ILE A 73 15.89 7.98 0.57
C ILE A 73 17.35 8.19 0.96
N LYS A 74 17.73 9.44 1.29
CA LYS A 74 19.06 9.79 1.80
C LYS A 74 19.00 9.88 3.32
N PHE A 75 19.55 8.88 4.01
CA PHE A 75 19.70 8.93 5.45
C PHE A 75 20.96 9.76 5.78
N GLN A 76 20.81 10.83 6.54
CA GLN A 76 21.93 11.61 7.09
C GLN A 76 21.95 11.40 8.60
N GLU A 77 23.12 11.10 9.15
CA GLU A 77 23.30 11.05 10.60
C GLU A 77 23.15 12.47 11.17
N PRO A 78 22.50 12.63 12.33
CA PRO A 78 22.59 13.88 13.07
C PRO A 78 24.06 14.19 13.34
N ARG A 79 24.56 15.36 12.93
CA ARG A 79 25.95 15.73 13.20
C ARG A 79 26.12 15.88 14.70
N ASN A 80 26.89 14.97 15.30
CA ASN A 80 27.35 15.10 16.69
C ASN A 80 28.26 16.33 16.77
N GLY A 81 27.71 17.47 17.17
CA GLY A 81 28.47 18.69 17.46
C GLY A 81 28.16 19.94 16.64
N GLU A 82 27.03 20.02 15.91
CA GLU A 82 26.56 21.36 15.52
C GLU A 82 25.93 22.05 16.74
N PRO A 83 26.48 23.19 17.21
CA PRO A 83 25.75 24.01 18.17
C PRO A 83 24.42 24.39 17.52
N SER A 84 23.34 24.23 18.29
CA SER A 84 22.00 24.69 17.88
C SER A 84 22.14 26.06 17.23
N MET A 85 21.76 26.17 15.96
CA MET A 85 21.62 27.47 15.32
C MET A 85 20.73 28.31 16.23
N ASN A 86 21.33 29.28 16.92
CA ASN A 86 20.57 30.26 17.69
C ASN A 86 19.67 30.97 16.67
N ALA A 87 18.39 31.11 17.00
CA ALA A 87 17.38 31.75 16.16
C ALA A 87 17.73 33.20 15.72
N ALA A 88 18.84 33.76 16.22
CA ALA A 88 19.39 35.05 15.85
C ALA A 88 20.07 35.11 14.47
N SER A 89 20.34 33.98 13.79
CA SER A 89 21.03 33.99 12.48
C SER A 89 20.10 33.91 11.26
N ILE A 90 18.77 33.85 11.47
CA ILE A 90 17.79 33.78 10.37
C ILE A 90 17.32 35.17 9.92
N PHE A 91 17.59 36.21 10.72
CA PHE A 91 17.33 37.61 10.34
C PHE A 91 18.65 38.40 10.32
N SER A 92 19.39 38.25 9.23
CA SER A 92 20.39 39.22 8.78
C SER A 92 20.38 39.27 7.27
#